data_AF-A0AAD9RN01-F1
#
_entry.id   AF-A0AAD9RN01-F1
#
_cell.length_a   1.000
_cell.length_b   1.000
_cell.length_c   1.000
_cell.angle_alpha   90.00
_cell.angle_beta   90.00
_cell.angle_gamma   90.00
#
_symmetry.space_group_name_H-M   'P 1'
#
loop_
_entity.id
_entity.type
_entity.pdbx_description
1 polymer ?
#
loop_
_entity_poly.entity_id
_entity_poly.type
_entity_poly.pdbx_seq_one_letter_code
_entity_poly.pdbx_strand_id
1 'polypeptide(L)'
;MEPLCKKLKTNDSSGKVNVIESYDVERCDTNLQFDKHKNVTRLKTYEAVKDEDSVLLTNEDEDSFVFPPDDDISDMLEDIDYNGSLPTITERYFSTYYKVNVQRPEDDMCIRIHSNRICMISIAPSHTIFQNGKKILKVDYKVSDKLDRMLNKVSGKSKHGAQPLQANSNICTISCSDGQTYTIKCCMIGKLIEVNEILLHNPELLKEPPHKGGYLALVLPNLKLLDKMKDTLLTPEQYKEYVLSRVKTESL
;
A
#
# COMPACT_ATOMS: atom_id res chain seq x y z
N MET A 1 49.63 9.55 -1.02
CA MET A 1 49.78 9.24 -2.45
C MET A 1 48.38 9.16 -3.03
N GLU A 2 47.97 10.22 -3.73
CA GLU A 2 46.92 10.13 -4.74
C GLU A 2 47.42 9.24 -5.90
N PRO A 3 46.53 8.86 -6.82
CA PRO A 3 46.72 9.45 -8.14
C PRO A 3 45.46 10.00 -8.81
N LEU A 4 45.74 11.00 -9.63
CA LEU A 4 44.87 11.84 -10.45
C LEU A 4 44.26 11.14 -11.69
N CYS A 5 43.13 11.73 -12.07
CA CYS A 5 42.35 11.65 -13.32
C CYS A 5 43.13 11.57 -14.65
N LYS A 6 42.46 11.02 -15.66
CA LYS A 6 42.58 11.45 -17.06
C LYS A 6 41.20 11.77 -17.65
N LYS A 7 41.05 13.02 -18.13
CA LYS A 7 39.99 13.50 -19.04
C LYS A 7 40.46 13.38 -20.48
N LEU A 8 39.53 13.14 -21.42
CA LEU A 8 39.66 13.50 -22.84
C LEU A 8 38.36 14.19 -23.30
N LYS A 9 38.51 15.20 -24.17
CA LYS A 9 37.52 16.21 -24.59
C LYS A 9 36.88 15.87 -25.95
N THR A 10 35.56 16.10 -26.01
CA THR A 10 34.69 16.73 -27.05
C THR A 10 34.96 16.56 -28.55
N ASN A 11 33.90 16.28 -29.31
CA ASN A 11 33.43 17.11 -30.44
C ASN A 11 31.91 16.92 -30.68
N ASP A 12 31.22 18.03 -30.95
CA ASP A 12 29.78 18.17 -31.24
C ASP A 12 29.36 17.55 -32.59
N SER A 13 28.12 17.03 -32.67
CA SER A 13 27.11 17.52 -33.62
C SER A 13 25.74 16.88 -33.38
N SER A 14 24.71 17.68 -33.66
CA SER A 14 23.28 17.54 -33.40
C SER A 14 22.54 16.44 -34.17
N GLY A 15 21.56 15.80 -33.53
CA GLY A 15 20.48 15.06 -34.19
C GLY A 15 19.50 14.45 -33.19
N LYS A 16 18.28 14.99 -33.08
CA LYS A 16 17.18 14.47 -32.26
C LYS A 16 16.61 13.18 -32.88
N VAL A 17 16.44 12.12 -32.10
CA VAL A 17 15.34 11.13 -32.27
C VAL A 17 14.92 10.62 -30.88
N ASN A 18 13.62 10.68 -30.60
CA ASN A 18 12.98 10.08 -29.43
C ASN A 18 12.94 8.55 -29.57
N VAL A 19 13.33 7.81 -28.52
CA VAL A 19 12.93 6.40 -28.35
C VAL A 19 12.53 6.18 -26.90
N ILE A 20 11.36 5.57 -26.73
CA ILE A 20 10.71 5.17 -25.49
C ILE A 20 11.41 3.89 -25.02
N GLU A 21 12.05 3.91 -23.85
CA GLU A 21 12.61 2.70 -23.24
C GLU A 21 11.52 1.96 -22.44
N SER A 22 11.32 0.72 -22.87
CA SER A 22 10.51 -0.34 -22.28
C SER A 22 11.13 -0.85 -20.98
N TYR A 23 10.29 -1.18 -20.00
CA TYR A 23 10.72 -1.89 -18.78
C TYR A 23 10.64 -3.39 -19.02
N ASP A 24 11.80 -4.06 -18.98
CA ASP A 24 11.93 -5.51 -18.91
C ASP A 24 11.56 -6.01 -17.50
N VAL A 25 10.71 -7.04 -17.43
CA VAL A 25 10.40 -7.77 -16.20
C VAL A 25 11.28 -9.01 -16.16
N GLU A 26 12.28 -9.00 -15.29
CA GLU A 26 13.07 -10.19 -15.00
C GLU A 26 12.20 -11.27 -14.32
N ARG A 27 12.38 -12.48 -14.84
CA ARG A 27 11.66 -13.72 -14.54
C ARG A 27 12.25 -14.36 -13.28
N CYS A 28 11.45 -14.52 -12.22
CA CYS A 28 11.82 -15.37 -11.08
C CYS A 28 11.35 -16.80 -11.33
N ASP A 29 12.28 -17.69 -11.68
CA ASP A 29 12.04 -19.13 -11.72
C ASP A 29 12.18 -19.72 -10.31
N THR A 30 11.09 -20.30 -9.78
CA THR A 30 11.15 -21.18 -8.59
C THR A 30 10.78 -22.60 -8.99
N ASN A 31 11.81 -23.43 -9.16
CA ASN A 31 11.68 -24.88 -9.21
C ASN A 31 11.30 -25.40 -7.80
N LEU A 32 10.12 -26.00 -7.66
CA LEU A 32 9.78 -26.80 -6.48
C LEU A 32 9.36 -28.20 -6.94
N GLN A 33 10.27 -29.17 -6.81
CA GLN A 33 10.01 -30.59 -6.97
C GLN A 33 9.08 -31.08 -5.85
N PHE A 34 7.95 -31.67 -6.21
CA PHE A 34 7.05 -32.37 -5.28
C PHE A 34 7.41 -33.85 -5.23
N ASP A 35 7.99 -34.29 -4.11
CA ASP A 35 8.18 -35.69 -3.79
C ASP A 35 6.87 -36.34 -3.31
N LYS A 36 6.49 -37.43 -3.98
CA LYS A 36 5.36 -38.28 -3.59
C LYS A 36 5.74 -39.12 -2.37
N HIS A 37 4.94 -39.00 -1.30
CA HIS A 37 4.53 -40.03 -0.31
C HIS A 37 4.56 -39.50 1.12
N LYS A 38 3.39 -39.44 1.77
CA LYS A 38 3.19 -39.84 3.17
C LYS A 38 1.69 -39.85 3.51
N ASN A 39 1.20 -41.06 3.80
CA ASN A 39 -0.13 -41.34 4.35
C ASN A 39 -0.29 -40.71 5.75
N VAL A 40 -1.43 -40.09 6.03
CA VAL A 40 -1.85 -39.75 7.40
C VAL A 40 -3.32 -40.11 7.59
N THR A 41 -3.55 -41.20 8.32
CA THR A 41 -4.83 -41.60 8.90
C THR A 41 -5.18 -40.65 10.06
N ARG A 42 -6.40 -40.10 10.09
CA ARG A 42 -6.91 -39.32 11.23
C ARG A 42 -8.21 -39.91 11.77
N LEU A 43 -8.13 -40.42 12.99
CA LEU A 43 -9.24 -40.90 13.83
C LEU A 43 -10.22 -39.77 14.15
N LYS A 44 -11.52 -40.11 14.15
CA LYS A 44 -12.64 -39.25 14.58
C LYS A 44 -13.11 -39.67 15.98
N THR A 45 -13.30 -38.70 16.87
CA THR A 45 -14.23 -38.79 18.02
C THR A 45 -14.73 -37.39 18.35
N TYR A 46 -16.06 -37.20 18.33
CA TYR A 46 -16.73 -36.04 18.93
C TYR A 46 -17.94 -36.58 19.72
N GLU A 47 -18.03 -36.19 20.98
CA GLU A 47 -19.20 -36.40 21.85
C GLU A 47 -20.24 -35.31 21.55
N ALA A 48 -21.52 -35.69 21.48
CA ALA A 48 -22.64 -34.79 21.23
C ALA A 48 -23.37 -34.48 22.55
N VAL A 49 -23.52 -33.19 22.85
CA VAL A 49 -24.44 -32.67 23.87
C VAL A 49 -25.76 -32.34 23.19
N LYS A 50 -26.86 -32.86 23.75
CA LYS A 50 -28.23 -32.55 23.35
C LYS A 50 -28.65 -31.23 23.97
N ASP A 51 -29.31 -30.38 23.20
CA ASP A 51 -30.47 -29.64 23.70
C ASP A 51 -31.38 -29.25 22.53
N GLU A 52 -32.67 -29.37 22.80
CA GLU A 52 -33.79 -29.40 21.89
C GLU A 52 -34.31 -27.98 21.60
N ASP A 53 -34.47 -27.64 20.33
CA ASP A 53 -35.56 -26.76 19.90
C ASP A 53 -36.02 -27.22 18.51
N SER A 54 -37.21 -27.81 18.52
CA SER A 54 -37.84 -28.55 17.45
C SER A 54 -38.33 -27.64 16.32
N VAL A 55 -37.68 -27.72 15.17
CA VAL A 55 -38.34 -27.42 13.89
C VAL A 55 -38.62 -28.77 13.25
N LEU A 56 -39.90 -29.17 13.28
CA LEU A 56 -40.40 -30.34 12.57
C LEU A 56 -40.23 -30.11 11.06
N LEU A 57 -39.12 -30.59 10.50
CA LEU A 57 -39.02 -30.88 9.08
C LEU A 57 -39.61 -32.28 8.89
N THR A 58 -40.68 -32.35 8.09
CA THR A 58 -41.26 -33.60 7.62
C THR A 58 -40.18 -34.42 6.92
N ASN A 59 -40.04 -35.69 7.30
CA ASN A 59 -39.02 -36.63 6.81
C ASN A 59 -39.22 -37.07 5.34
N GLU A 60 -39.66 -36.19 4.44
CA GLU A 60 -39.91 -36.52 3.03
C GLU A 60 -38.92 -35.86 2.05
N ASP A 61 -38.00 -34.99 2.52
CA ASP A 61 -37.10 -34.24 1.65
C ASP A 61 -35.59 -34.58 1.79
N GLU A 62 -35.21 -35.52 2.65
CA GLU A 62 -33.78 -35.83 2.96
C GLU A 62 -33.08 -36.71 1.90
N ASP A 63 -33.80 -37.34 0.98
CA ASP A 63 -33.22 -38.27 -0.01
C ASP A 63 -33.15 -37.74 -1.45
N SER A 64 -33.47 -36.46 -1.70
CA SER A 64 -33.56 -35.95 -3.09
C SER A 64 -32.42 -35.04 -3.54
N PHE A 65 -31.41 -34.78 -2.71
CA PHE A 65 -30.22 -34.05 -3.18
C PHE A 65 -29.33 -34.99 -4.02
N VAL A 66 -29.71 -35.15 -5.29
CA VAL A 66 -28.88 -35.82 -6.29
C VAL A 66 -27.74 -34.87 -6.64
N PHE A 67 -26.51 -35.25 -6.32
CA PHE A 67 -25.35 -34.53 -6.83
C PHE A 67 -25.43 -34.49 -8.36
N PRO A 68 -25.13 -33.34 -9.00
CA PRO A 68 -25.01 -33.28 -10.44
C PRO A 68 -24.11 -34.43 -10.93
N PRO A 69 -24.44 -35.07 -12.06
CA PRO A 69 -23.55 -36.06 -12.63
C PRO A 69 -22.15 -35.45 -12.84
N ASP A 70 -21.12 -36.26 -12.67
CA ASP A 70 -19.76 -35.88 -13.02
C ASP A 70 -19.68 -35.73 -14.55
N ASP A 71 -20.05 -34.55 -15.06
CA ASP A 71 -19.89 -34.18 -16.46
C ASP A 71 -18.39 -34.12 -16.83
N ASP A 72 -18.10 -34.25 -18.12
CA ASP A 72 -16.73 -34.19 -18.65
C ASP A 72 -16.05 -32.87 -18.22
N ILE A 73 -15.06 -32.99 -17.34
CA ILE A 73 -14.29 -31.86 -16.79
C ILE A 73 -13.20 -31.37 -17.76
N SER A 74 -13.16 -31.85 -18.99
CA SER A 74 -12.17 -31.46 -20.01
C SER A 74 -12.11 -29.93 -20.20
N ASP A 75 -13.26 -29.25 -20.13
CA ASP A 75 -13.35 -27.78 -20.21
C ASP A 75 -12.63 -27.07 -19.04
N MET A 76 -12.46 -27.72 -17.88
CA MET A 76 -11.68 -27.17 -16.74
C MET A 76 -10.17 -27.39 -16.89
N LEU A 77 -9.75 -28.22 -17.85
CA LEU A 77 -8.34 -28.43 -18.21
C LEU A 77 -7.90 -27.52 -19.36
N GLU A 78 -8.83 -26.77 -19.95
CA GLU A 78 -8.51 -25.75 -20.96
C GLU A 78 -7.84 -24.56 -20.27
N ASP A 79 -6.55 -24.36 -20.58
CA ASP A 79 -5.84 -23.16 -20.16
C ASP A 79 -6.51 -21.93 -20.80
N ILE A 80 -6.97 -21.01 -19.95
CA ILE A 80 -7.49 -19.73 -20.39
C ILE A 80 -6.31 -18.77 -20.54
N ASP A 81 -6.01 -18.37 -21.77
CA ASP A 81 -5.02 -17.34 -22.07
C ASP A 81 -5.49 -15.97 -21.57
N TYR A 82 -5.26 -15.68 -20.29
CA TYR A 82 -5.54 -14.38 -19.69
C TYR A 82 -4.44 -13.37 -20.05
N ASN A 83 -4.71 -12.53 -21.05
CA ASN A 83 -3.78 -11.48 -21.50
C ASN A 83 -3.90 -10.16 -20.69
N GLY A 84 -4.51 -10.20 -19.51
CA GLY A 84 -4.73 -9.02 -18.66
C GLY A 84 -3.72 -8.91 -17.52
N SER A 85 -3.65 -7.73 -16.89
CA SER A 85 -2.95 -7.56 -15.62
C SER A 85 -3.90 -7.81 -14.45
N LEU A 86 -3.52 -8.70 -13.53
CA LEU A 86 -4.30 -8.91 -12.32
C LEU A 86 -4.19 -7.71 -11.37
N PRO A 87 -5.30 -7.24 -10.77
CA PRO A 87 -5.26 -6.11 -9.86
C PRO A 87 -4.51 -6.45 -8.59
N THR A 88 -3.64 -5.52 -8.19
CA THR A 88 -2.89 -5.56 -6.95
C THR A 88 -3.83 -5.48 -5.74
N ILE A 89 -3.33 -5.87 -4.56
CA ILE A 89 -4.11 -5.79 -3.31
C ILE A 89 -4.57 -4.35 -3.02
N THR A 90 -3.74 -3.37 -3.39
CA THR A 90 -4.05 -1.95 -3.22
C THR A 90 -5.19 -1.51 -4.12
N GLU A 91 -5.23 -1.97 -5.37
CA GLU A 91 -6.30 -1.61 -6.32
C GLU A 91 -7.62 -2.28 -5.97
N ARG A 92 -7.56 -3.52 -5.47
CA ARG A 92 -8.75 -4.30 -5.18
C ARG A 92 -9.51 -3.82 -3.94
N TYR A 93 -8.79 -3.39 -2.90
CA TYR A 93 -9.40 -3.15 -1.60
C TYR A 93 -9.31 -1.71 -1.09
N PHE A 94 -8.54 -0.83 -1.74
CA PHE A 94 -8.36 0.54 -1.27
C PHE A 94 -8.90 1.57 -2.27
N SER A 95 -9.72 2.48 -1.75
CA SER A 95 -10.09 3.71 -2.45
C SER A 95 -9.05 4.79 -2.18
N THR A 96 -8.55 5.44 -3.22
CA THR A 96 -7.46 6.43 -3.14
C THR A 96 -8.01 7.84 -3.08
N TYR A 97 -7.49 8.66 -2.16
CA TYR A 97 -7.85 10.05 -1.98
C TYR A 97 -6.60 10.89 -1.73
N TYR A 98 -6.69 12.20 -1.99
CA TYR A 98 -5.56 13.12 -1.85
C TYR A 98 -5.92 14.32 -0.98
N LYS A 99 -4.97 14.69 -0.11
CA LYS A 99 -5.00 15.93 0.68
C LYS A 99 -3.89 16.83 0.16
N VAL A 100 -4.26 17.97 -0.42
CA VAL A 100 -3.31 18.92 -1.00
C VAL A 100 -2.81 19.92 0.04
N ASN A 101 -1.58 20.39 -0.14
CA ASN A 101 -0.96 21.49 0.62
C ASN A 101 -1.11 21.35 2.15
N VAL A 102 -0.74 20.20 2.71
CA VAL A 102 -1.01 19.87 4.11
C VAL A 102 -0.31 20.85 5.07
N GLN A 103 0.96 21.16 4.85
CA GLN A 103 1.68 22.20 5.60
C GLN A 103 2.19 23.32 4.70
N ARG A 104 2.65 22.97 3.50
CA ARG A 104 3.28 23.89 2.55
C ARG A 104 2.67 23.65 1.17
N PRO A 105 2.80 24.62 0.24
CA PRO A 105 2.54 24.36 -1.16
C PRO A 105 3.25 23.09 -1.61
N GLU A 106 2.55 22.22 -2.33
CA GLU A 106 3.08 20.95 -2.86
C GLU A 106 3.52 19.91 -1.81
N ASP A 107 3.05 20.07 -0.57
CA ASP A 107 3.07 19.04 0.48
C ASP A 107 1.80 18.19 0.39
N ASP A 108 1.71 17.43 -0.70
CA ASP A 108 0.53 16.64 -1.04
C ASP A 108 0.63 15.22 -0.47
N MET A 109 -0.43 14.78 0.19
CA MET A 109 -0.50 13.47 0.83
C MET A 109 -1.54 12.57 0.15
N CYS A 110 -1.24 11.28 0.07
CA CYS A 110 -2.10 10.25 -0.47
C CYS A 110 -2.65 9.37 0.66
N ILE A 111 -3.97 9.32 0.77
CA ILE A 111 -4.72 8.57 1.78
C ILE A 111 -5.51 7.47 1.07
N ARG A 112 -5.19 6.22 1.36
CA ARG A 112 -5.87 5.05 0.81
C ARG A 112 -6.75 4.44 1.88
N ILE A 113 -8.05 4.31 1.62
CA ILE A 113 -9.04 3.83 2.58
C ILE A 113 -9.45 2.42 2.16
N HIS A 114 -9.14 1.45 3.01
CA HIS A 114 -9.51 0.06 2.80
C HIS A 114 -11.03 -0.14 2.93
N SER A 115 -11.56 -1.22 2.37
CA SER A 115 -12.96 -1.66 2.58
C SER A 115 -13.33 -1.77 4.06
N ASN A 116 -12.41 -2.30 4.88
CA ASN A 116 -12.50 -2.39 6.35
C ASN A 116 -12.21 -1.05 7.08
N ARG A 117 -12.20 0.08 6.37
CA ARG A 117 -12.02 1.45 6.90
C ARG A 117 -10.67 1.75 7.57
N ILE A 118 -9.69 0.84 7.54
CA ILE A 118 -8.30 1.19 7.88
C ILE A 118 -7.73 2.09 6.77
N CYS A 119 -6.93 3.07 7.17
CA CYS A 119 -6.32 4.02 6.26
C CYS A 119 -4.81 3.76 6.14
N MET A 120 -4.31 3.76 4.91
CA MET A 120 -2.90 3.72 4.59
C MET A 120 -2.48 5.10 4.11
N ILE A 121 -1.41 5.62 4.71
CA ILE A 121 -0.87 6.94 4.41
C ILE A 121 0.41 6.77 3.60
N SER A 122 0.51 7.50 2.49
CA SER A 122 1.64 7.51 1.57
C SER A 122 1.82 8.93 1.01
N ILE A 123 2.99 9.24 0.47
CA ILE A 123 3.25 10.55 -0.13
C ILE A 123 2.57 10.61 -1.51
N ALA A 124 1.97 11.74 -1.87
CA ALA A 124 1.39 11.88 -3.19
C ALA A 124 2.49 12.02 -4.27
N PRO A 125 2.26 11.54 -5.51
CA PRO A 125 3.28 11.57 -6.56
C PRO A 125 3.81 12.98 -6.91
N SER A 126 3.00 14.03 -6.75
CA SER A 126 3.43 15.40 -7.08
C SER A 126 4.11 16.14 -5.92
N HIS A 127 4.33 15.48 -4.78
CA HIS A 127 4.95 16.10 -3.61
C HIS A 127 6.40 16.51 -3.91
N THR A 128 6.82 17.66 -3.37
CA THR A 128 8.19 18.22 -3.42
C THR A 128 9.36 17.27 -3.09
N ILE A 129 9.13 16.16 -2.38
CA ILE A 129 10.17 15.17 -2.04
C ILE A 129 10.58 14.37 -3.29
N PHE A 130 9.64 14.16 -4.22
CA PHE A 130 9.90 13.43 -5.46
C PHE A 130 10.30 14.34 -6.63
N GLN A 131 10.13 15.65 -6.47
CA GLN A 131 10.50 16.64 -7.48
C GLN A 131 12.02 16.89 -7.48
N ASN A 132 12.51 17.53 -8.55
CA ASN A 132 13.88 18.03 -8.70
C ASN A 132 14.98 16.96 -8.57
N GLY A 133 14.66 15.68 -8.82
CA GLY A 133 15.62 14.59 -8.79
C GLY A 133 16.23 14.31 -7.42
N LYS A 134 15.57 14.74 -6.32
CA LYS A 134 16.07 14.55 -4.97
C LYS A 134 16.19 13.06 -4.61
N LYS A 135 17.25 12.72 -3.89
CA LYS A 135 17.41 11.41 -3.27
C LYS A 135 16.97 11.46 -1.82
N ILE A 136 16.22 10.45 -1.39
CA ILE A 136 15.74 10.33 -0.03
C ILE A 136 16.85 9.63 0.76
N LEU A 137 17.45 10.33 1.72
CA LEU A 137 18.61 9.81 2.47
C LEU A 137 18.18 9.01 3.70
N LYS A 138 17.15 9.48 4.41
CA LYS A 138 16.73 8.88 5.66
C LYS A 138 15.25 9.17 5.92
N VAL A 139 14.55 8.18 6.46
CA VAL A 139 13.24 8.33 7.09
C VAL A 139 13.39 8.04 8.58
N ASP A 140 12.92 8.96 9.42
CA ASP A 140 12.99 8.85 10.88
C ASP A 140 11.59 8.93 11.49
N TYR A 141 11.22 7.92 12.26
CA TYR A 141 9.93 7.83 12.94
C TYR A 141 10.00 8.34 14.39
N LYS A 142 11.18 8.75 14.87
CA LYS A 142 11.36 9.48 16.11
C LYS A 142 11.00 10.95 15.91
N VAL A 143 9.73 11.28 16.16
CA VAL A 143 9.16 12.62 15.99
C VAL A 143 9.72 13.63 17.00
N SER A 144 9.98 13.18 18.23
CA SER A 144 10.50 14.00 19.33
C SER A 144 11.28 13.10 20.30
N ASP A 145 12.07 13.68 21.20
CA ASP A 145 12.81 12.92 22.22
C ASP A 145 11.93 12.04 23.09
N LYS A 146 10.66 12.42 23.27
CA LYS A 146 9.67 11.68 24.05
C LYS A 146 8.74 10.81 23.22
N LEU A 147 8.79 10.91 21.88
CA LEU A 147 7.81 10.28 21.01
C LEU A 147 8.48 9.62 19.81
N ASP A 148 8.52 8.30 19.87
CA ASP A 148 8.93 7.43 18.78
C ASP A 148 7.71 6.62 18.30
N ARG A 149 7.42 6.68 17.00
CA ARG A 149 6.31 5.94 16.40
C ARG A 149 6.62 4.45 16.22
N MET A 150 7.90 4.07 16.24
CA MET A 150 8.34 2.66 16.16
C MET A 150 7.98 1.90 17.44
N LEU A 151 7.99 2.57 18.59
CA LEU A 151 7.67 1.98 19.88
C LEU A 151 6.15 1.77 20.09
N ASN A 152 5.35 1.88 19.04
CA ASN A 152 3.90 1.72 19.09
C ASN A 152 3.51 0.25 19.38
N LYS A 153 2.90 0.00 20.54
CA LYS A 153 2.47 -1.35 20.94
C LYS A 153 0.95 -1.47 20.84
N VAL A 154 0.47 -2.03 19.72
CA VAL A 154 -0.96 -2.20 19.47
C VAL A 154 -1.40 -3.63 19.79
N SER A 155 -2.41 -3.78 20.63
CA SER A 155 -2.93 -5.11 21.01
C SER A 155 -4.46 -5.16 21.09
N GLY A 156 -5.01 -6.36 20.87
CA GLY A 156 -6.44 -6.64 21.02
C GLY A 156 -7.36 -6.03 19.94
N LYS A 157 -8.65 -6.38 20.01
CA LYS A 157 -9.68 -5.91 19.06
C LYS A 157 -9.84 -4.39 19.08
N SER A 158 -9.79 -3.79 20.27
CA SER A 158 -9.94 -2.34 20.47
C SER A 158 -8.67 -1.54 20.17
N LYS A 159 -7.59 -2.20 19.70
CA LYS A 159 -6.28 -1.60 19.42
C LYS A 159 -5.77 -0.82 20.64
N HIS A 160 -5.75 -1.48 21.80
CA HIS A 160 -5.21 -0.92 23.04
C HIS A 160 -3.70 -0.71 22.93
N GLY A 161 -3.21 0.36 23.54
CA GLY A 161 -1.80 0.77 23.48
C GLY A 161 -1.39 1.51 22.20
N ALA A 162 -2.28 1.57 21.19
CA ALA A 162 -2.03 2.34 19.98
C ALA A 162 -1.90 3.84 20.28
N GLN A 163 -0.86 4.45 19.72
CA GLN A 163 -0.63 5.88 19.86
C GLN A 163 -1.75 6.68 19.18
N PRO A 164 -2.40 7.61 19.88
CA PRO A 164 -3.40 8.47 19.26
C PRO A 164 -2.71 9.47 18.30
N LEU A 165 -3.35 9.68 17.15
CA LEU A 165 -2.95 10.64 16.14
C LEU A 165 -4.05 11.68 15.94
N GLN A 166 -3.62 12.94 15.81
CA GLN A 166 -4.44 14.07 15.39
C GLN A 166 -4.08 14.45 13.95
N ALA A 167 -4.91 15.24 13.29
CA ALA A 167 -4.65 15.67 11.92
C ALA A 167 -3.27 16.32 11.73
N ASN A 168 -2.83 17.13 12.70
CA ASN A 168 -1.54 17.83 12.67
C ASN A 168 -0.40 17.07 13.36
N SER A 169 -0.64 15.83 13.80
CA SER A 169 0.42 14.99 14.39
C SER A 169 1.44 14.60 13.34
N ASN A 170 2.72 14.68 13.70
CA ASN A 170 3.80 14.20 12.84
C ASN A 170 3.84 12.67 12.89
N ILE A 171 4.03 12.06 11.72
CA ILE A 171 4.27 10.62 11.57
C ILE A 171 5.77 10.35 11.57
N CYS A 172 6.48 11.00 10.65
CA CYS A 172 7.91 10.80 10.45
C CYS A 172 8.53 12.08 9.89
N THR A 173 9.85 12.06 9.84
CA THR A 173 10.71 13.11 9.30
C THR A 173 11.55 12.51 8.19
N ILE A 174 11.58 13.14 7.03
CA ILE A 174 12.28 12.65 5.84
C ILE A 174 13.39 13.63 5.48
N SER A 175 14.62 13.15 5.42
CA SER A 175 15.79 13.95 5.05
C SER A 175 16.20 13.63 3.61
N CYS A 176 16.39 14.67 2.80
CA CYS A 176 16.75 14.57 1.39
C CYS A 176 18.21 15.00 1.15
N SER A 177 18.74 14.64 -0.03
CA SER A 177 20.12 14.92 -0.43
C SER A 177 20.47 16.40 -0.59
N ASP A 178 19.46 17.26 -0.69
CA ASP A 178 19.60 18.72 -0.73
C ASP A 178 19.76 19.34 0.68
N GLY A 179 19.82 18.52 1.73
CA GLY A 179 19.89 18.95 3.12
C GLY A 179 18.54 19.36 3.69
N GLN A 180 17.46 19.37 2.90
CA GLN A 180 16.14 19.70 3.38
C GLN A 180 15.52 18.53 4.15
N THR A 181 14.74 18.89 5.16
CA THR A 181 14.04 17.94 6.01
C THR A 181 12.54 18.24 5.99
N TYR A 182 11.75 17.19 5.77
CA TYR A 182 10.31 17.25 5.61
C TYR A 182 9.65 16.50 6.75
N THR A 183 8.89 17.21 7.59
CA THR A 183 8.05 16.59 8.60
C THR A 183 6.72 16.20 7.97
N ILE A 184 6.33 14.93 8.01
CA ILE A 184 5.08 14.46 7.40
C ILE A 184 3.95 14.43 8.44
N LYS A 185 2.78 15.02 8.10
CA LYS A 185 1.60 14.99 8.98
C LYS A 185 0.67 13.82 8.69
N CYS A 186 -0.12 13.46 9.70
CA CYS A 186 -1.11 12.38 9.63
C CYS A 186 -2.35 12.72 8.78
N CYS A 187 -2.77 13.98 8.71
CA CYS A 187 -3.95 14.43 7.98
C CYS A 187 -5.30 13.90 8.49
N MET A 188 -5.31 13.02 9.50
CA MET A 188 -6.52 12.45 10.08
C MET A 188 -6.42 12.22 11.59
N ILE A 189 -7.59 12.09 12.22
CA ILE A 189 -7.71 11.74 13.64
C ILE A 189 -7.95 10.24 13.75
N GLY A 190 -7.12 9.54 14.53
CA GLY A 190 -7.18 8.08 14.63
C GLY A 190 -6.16 7.49 15.61
N LYS A 191 -5.96 6.19 15.49
CA LYS A 191 -4.95 5.42 16.22
C LYS A 191 -3.91 4.90 15.23
N LEU A 192 -2.63 5.09 15.54
CA LEU A 192 -1.53 4.50 14.76
C LEU A 192 -1.56 2.98 14.92
N ILE A 193 -1.66 2.26 13.81
CA ILE A 193 -1.62 0.79 13.80
C ILE A 193 -0.21 0.31 13.54
N GLU A 194 0.43 0.84 12.51
CA GLU A 194 1.73 0.38 12.04
C GLU A 194 2.48 1.53 11.35
N VAL A 195 3.81 1.50 11.44
CA VAL A 195 4.72 2.31 10.63
C VAL A 195 5.58 1.40 9.78
N ASN A 196 5.99 1.87 8.61
CA ASN A 196 6.83 1.07 7.72
C ASN A 196 8.30 1.12 8.15
N GLU A 197 8.70 0.15 8.95
CA GLU A 197 10.07 0.04 9.49
C GLU A 197 11.14 -0.16 8.41
N ILE A 198 10.75 -0.69 7.25
CA ILE A 198 11.66 -0.96 6.14
C ILE A 198 12.27 0.35 5.61
N LEU A 199 11.54 1.47 5.71
CA LEU A 199 12.01 2.78 5.25
C LEU A 199 13.21 3.34 6.05
N LEU A 200 13.50 2.80 7.25
CA LEU A 200 14.74 3.16 7.97
C LEU A 200 15.97 2.61 7.25
N HIS A 201 15.84 1.44 6.63
CA HIS A 201 16.93 0.73 5.96
C HIS A 201 16.97 1.02 4.46
N ASN A 202 15.81 1.12 3.82
CA ASN A 202 15.69 1.40 2.41
C ASN A 202 14.69 2.56 2.14
N PRO A 203 15.15 3.81 2.30
CA PRO A 203 14.29 4.99 2.13
C PRO A 203 13.83 5.22 0.68
N GLU A 204 14.49 4.61 -0.32
CA GLU A 204 14.12 4.76 -1.72
C GLU A 204 12.78 4.08 -2.07
N LEU A 205 12.36 3.08 -1.28
CA LEU A 205 11.04 2.43 -1.42
C LEU A 205 9.88 3.41 -1.32
N LEU A 206 10.08 4.59 -0.74
CA LEU A 206 9.03 5.60 -0.68
C LEU A 206 8.55 6.08 -2.06
N LYS A 207 9.36 5.88 -3.12
CA LYS A 207 9.00 6.17 -4.52
C LYS A 207 8.14 5.07 -5.15
N GLU A 208 8.19 3.87 -4.60
CA GLU A 208 7.45 2.72 -5.11
C GLU A 208 5.96 2.81 -4.71
N PRO A 209 5.07 2.04 -5.38
CA PRO A 209 3.68 1.95 -4.94
C PRO A 209 3.55 1.27 -3.57
N PRO A 210 2.43 1.47 -2.86
CA PRO A 210 2.28 0.95 -1.51
C PRO A 210 2.34 -0.58 -1.39
N HIS A 211 1.91 -1.33 -2.41
CA HIS A 211 2.01 -2.80 -2.42
C HIS A 211 3.45 -3.31 -2.55
N LYS A 212 4.40 -2.47 -2.98
CA LYS A 212 5.85 -2.75 -2.97
C LYS A 212 6.57 -2.15 -1.75
N GLY A 213 5.83 -1.60 -0.78
CA GLY A 213 6.40 -1.00 0.43
C GLY A 213 6.52 0.52 0.41
N GLY A 214 5.92 1.23 -0.55
CA GLY A 214 5.90 2.70 -0.59
C GLY A 214 4.83 3.38 0.28
N TYR A 215 4.55 2.84 1.47
CA TYR A 215 3.65 3.47 2.45
C TYR A 215 4.41 3.94 3.68
N LEU A 216 3.87 4.93 4.39
CA LEU A 216 4.48 5.48 5.60
C LEU A 216 3.92 4.83 6.87
N ALA A 217 2.58 4.75 6.95
CA ALA A 217 1.88 4.29 8.14
C ALA A 217 0.48 3.77 7.84
N LEU A 218 0.00 2.88 8.70
CA LEU A 218 -1.39 2.43 8.78
C LEU A 218 -2.05 3.08 9.99
N VAL A 219 -3.22 3.68 9.77
CA VAL A 219 -3.98 4.42 10.77
C VAL A 219 -5.41 3.89 10.81
N LEU A 220 -5.90 3.60 12.01
CA LEU A 220 -7.32 3.33 12.24
C LEU A 220 -8.01 4.66 12.54
N PRO A 221 -8.78 5.23 11.60
CA PRO A 221 -9.43 6.52 11.79
C PRO A 221 -10.56 6.43 12.83
N ASN A 222 -10.94 7.57 13.38
CA ASN A 222 -12.22 7.68 14.07
C ASN A 222 -13.36 7.60 13.02
N LEU A 223 -14.14 6.52 13.05
CA LEU A 223 -15.18 6.25 12.05
C LEU A 223 -16.21 7.39 11.93
N LYS A 224 -16.54 8.08 13.04
CA LYS A 224 -17.48 9.22 13.01
C LYS A 224 -16.95 10.43 12.24
N LEU A 225 -15.64 10.54 12.11
CA LEU A 225 -14.96 11.65 11.43
C LEU A 225 -14.47 11.25 10.04
N LEU A 226 -14.44 9.96 9.72
CA LEU A 226 -13.92 9.45 8.45
C LEU A 226 -14.73 9.95 7.26
N ASP A 227 -16.05 9.89 7.32
CA ASP A 227 -16.90 10.28 6.20
C ASP A 227 -16.80 11.79 5.93
N LYS A 228 -16.86 12.61 7.00
CA LYS A 228 -16.62 14.06 6.91
C LYS A 228 -15.24 14.40 6.34
N MET A 229 -14.22 13.59 6.68
CA MET A 229 -12.87 13.79 6.18
C MET A 229 -12.79 13.47 4.69
N LYS A 230 -13.43 12.38 4.23
CA LYS A 230 -13.51 12.02 2.81
C LYS A 230 -14.07 13.13 1.94
N ASP A 231 -15.11 13.83 2.42
CA ASP A 231 -15.71 14.96 1.69
C ASP A 231 -14.74 16.13 1.45
N THR A 232 -13.68 16.24 2.25
CA THR A 232 -12.64 17.27 2.10
C THR A 232 -11.44 16.83 1.26
N LEU A 233 -11.41 15.58 0.80
CA LEU A 233 -10.32 15.01 0.01
C LEU A 233 -10.67 15.01 -1.47
N LEU A 234 -9.63 15.05 -2.29
CA LEU A 234 -9.75 14.95 -3.74
C LEU A 234 -9.75 13.48 -4.18
N THR A 235 -10.57 13.14 -5.16
CA THR A 235 -10.46 11.85 -5.86
C THR A 235 -9.22 11.85 -6.78
N PRO A 236 -8.79 10.68 -7.30
CA PRO A 236 -7.63 10.61 -8.20
C PRO A 236 -7.78 11.49 -9.45
N GLU A 237 -8.97 11.57 -10.02
CA GLU A 237 -9.28 12.38 -11.19
C GLU A 237 -9.15 13.87 -10.87
N GLN A 238 -9.79 14.31 -9.79
CA GLN A 238 -9.74 15.69 -9.30
C GLN A 238 -8.30 16.10 -8.93
N TYR A 239 -7.54 15.20 -8.31
CA TYR A 239 -6.15 15.45 -7.97
C TYR A 239 -5.27 15.61 -9.23
N LYS A 240 -5.49 14.78 -10.25
CA LYS A 240 -4.77 14.88 -11.52
C LYS A 240 -5.05 16.22 -12.20
N GLU A 241 -6.30 16.66 -12.24
CA GLU A 241 -6.69 17.98 -12.77
C GLU A 241 -6.05 19.12 -11.97
N TYR A 242 -6.09 19.03 -10.64
CA TYR A 242 -5.44 19.98 -9.75
C TYR A 242 -3.94 20.12 -10.05
N VAL A 243 -3.20 19.01 -10.13
CA VAL A 243 -1.77 19.02 -10.46
C VAL A 243 -1.51 19.61 -11.84
N LEU A 244 -2.31 19.28 -12.85
CA LEU A 244 -2.17 19.86 -14.20
C LEU A 244 -2.41 21.38 -14.22
N SER A 245 -3.40 21.87 -13.48
CA SER A 245 -3.66 23.31 -13.35
C SER A 245 -2.52 24.05 -12.65
N ARG A 246 -1.85 23.42 -11.69
CA ARG A 246 -0.69 23.97 -10.98
C ARG A 246 0.48 24.20 -11.94
N VAL A 247 0.85 23.18 -12.71
CA VAL A 247 1.95 23.25 -13.69
C VAL A 247 1.70 24.33 -14.75
N LYS A 248 0.45 24.49 -15.21
CA LYS A 248 0.08 25.56 -16.15
C LYS A 248 0.28 26.96 -15.56
N THR A 249 -0.02 27.13 -14.28
CA THR A 249 0.11 28.42 -13.58
C THR A 249 1.58 28.80 -13.38
N GLU A 250 2.45 27.81 -13.16
CA GLU A 250 3.91 28.02 -13.00
C GLU A 250 4.65 28.28 -14.33
N SER A 251 4.02 27.96 -15.46
CA SER A 251 4.59 28.14 -16.81
C SER A 251 4.22 29.50 -17.44
N LEU A 252 3.43 30.31 -16.74
CA LEU A 252 2.97 31.65 -17.13
C LEU A 252 3.72 32.72 -16.33
#